data_AF-A0AAQ3QBG6-F1
#
_entry.id   AF-A0AAQ3QBG6-F1
#
_cell.length_a   1.000
_cell.length_b   1.000
_cell.length_c   1.000
_cell.angle_alpha   90.00
_cell.angle_beta   90.00
_cell.angle_gamma   90.00
#
_symmetry.space_group_name_H-M   'P 1'
#
loop_
_entity.id
_entity.type
_entity.pdbx_description
1 polymer ?
#
loop_
_entity_poly.entity_id
_entity_poly.type
_entity_poly.pdbx_seq_one_letter_code
_entity_poly.pdbx_strand_id
1 'polypeptide(L)'
;MVEEGIEGYFRRKVSCCTSFWWTGIGLPSGKSLFQLQAERILCVQKLAAQANDAGITPIHWYIMTSPFTDQTTRKFFESHKYFGLEPDQVTFFQQGTLPCVSTDGRFIMETPYKVSKAPDGNGGLYSALKSKMLLEEMAVKGVKYIDCYGVDNVLVRVADPTFLGYFIDKGAAAATKVVRKAYPQEKVGVFVQQGRGGPLRVVEYSEMDASMTSEINQTTGHLRYCWSNVCLHMFTLDFLNQVASNLEKDSIYHLAEKKIPSMDGHTTGFKLEQFIFDAFAYAPSMALFEVVREEEFAPVKNANGASYDTPESARLMLLRLHSRWVVAAGGFLTHSVPLYLTGVEISPLCSYAGENLEAICRGRTFHAPSEITN
;
A
#
# COMPACT_ATOMS: atom_id res chain seq x y z
N MET A 1 15.77 -7.55 -16.67
CA MET A 1 14.59 -7.17 -15.84
C MET A 1 14.67 -7.57 -14.37
N VAL A 2 14.71 -8.85 -13.97
CA VAL A 2 14.89 -9.20 -12.53
C VAL A 2 16.35 -8.97 -12.07
N GLU A 3 17.33 -9.33 -12.91
CA GLU A 3 18.78 -9.13 -12.64
C GLU A 3 19.18 -7.64 -12.64
N GLU A 4 18.77 -6.84 -13.65
CA GLU A 4 18.97 -5.37 -13.65
C GLU A 4 18.22 -4.68 -12.49
N GLY A 5 17.10 -5.27 -12.06
CA GLY A 5 16.36 -4.83 -10.89
C GLY A 5 17.14 -5.03 -9.58
N ILE A 6 18.14 -5.91 -9.55
CA ILE A 6 18.93 -6.31 -8.37
C ILE A 6 20.34 -5.67 -8.37
N GLU A 7 20.95 -5.42 -9.52
CA GLU A 7 22.33 -4.87 -9.65
C GLU A 7 22.48 -3.39 -9.22
N GLY A 8 21.38 -2.65 -9.08
CA GLY A 8 21.40 -1.21 -8.76
C GLY A 8 20.91 -0.79 -7.36
N TYR A 9 20.80 -1.72 -6.40
CA TYR A 9 19.88 -1.54 -5.28
C TYR A 9 20.38 -0.78 -4.05
N PHE A 10 19.68 0.32 -3.72
CA PHE A 10 19.44 0.84 -2.37
C PHE A 10 18.02 1.41 -2.32
N ARG A 11 17.10 0.82 -1.55
CA ARG A 11 15.68 1.24 -1.54
C ARG A 11 15.09 1.44 -0.17
N ARG A 12 14.15 2.37 -0.11
CA ARG A 12 13.41 2.65 1.11
C ARG A 12 11.95 2.91 0.81
N LYS A 13 11.09 2.67 1.80
CA LYS A 13 9.63 2.58 1.63
C LYS A 13 8.93 3.62 2.45
N VAL A 14 7.76 4.08 2.00
CA VAL A 14 6.84 4.82 2.87
C VAL A 14 5.49 4.09 2.98
N SER A 15 5.13 3.70 4.20
CA SER A 15 3.81 3.12 4.50
C SER A 15 2.91 4.19 5.15
N CYS A 16 1.70 4.39 4.63
CA CYS A 16 0.71 5.28 5.25
C CYS A 16 -0.26 4.49 6.15
N CYS A 17 -0.23 4.74 7.46
CA CYS A 17 -1.04 4.01 8.45
C CYS A 17 -2.25 4.83 8.96
N THR A 18 -3.45 4.41 8.59
CA THR A 18 -4.69 4.74 9.32
C THR A 18 -4.92 3.72 10.45
N SER A 19 -6.03 3.72 11.18
CA SER A 19 -6.25 2.88 12.38
C SER A 19 -6.46 1.38 12.08
N PHE A 20 -6.12 0.48 13.04
CA PHE A 20 -6.43 -0.98 13.11
C PHE A 20 -5.48 -2.02 12.46
N TRP A 21 -4.23 -1.70 12.13
CA TRP A 21 -3.32 -2.67 11.44
C TRP A 21 -2.48 -3.58 12.35
N TRP A 22 -2.51 -3.31 13.67
CA TRP A 22 -1.90 -4.15 14.69
C TRP A 22 -2.71 -5.43 14.97
N THR A 23 -4.00 -5.46 14.60
CA THR A 23 -4.83 -6.66 14.75
C THR A 23 -4.66 -7.59 13.56
N GLY A 24 -4.32 -8.85 13.82
CA GLY A 24 -4.25 -9.87 12.77
C GLY A 24 -5.60 -10.10 12.10
N ILE A 25 -5.59 -10.53 10.84
CA ILE A 25 -6.80 -10.82 10.05
C ILE A 25 -7.34 -12.25 10.27
N GLY A 26 -6.86 -12.92 11.33
CA GLY A 26 -7.19 -14.31 11.67
C GLY A 26 -6.46 -15.34 10.81
N LEU A 27 -5.22 -15.06 10.41
CA LEU A 27 -4.34 -16.03 9.75
C LEU A 27 -3.93 -17.17 10.68
N PRO A 28 -3.66 -18.39 10.17
CA PRO A 28 -3.15 -19.51 10.96
C PRO A 28 -1.96 -19.15 11.87
N SER A 29 -1.04 -18.32 11.39
CA SER A 29 0.14 -17.84 12.11
C SER A 29 -0.16 -16.83 13.23
N GLY A 30 -1.33 -16.20 13.21
CA GLY A 30 -1.66 -15.05 14.05
C GLY A 30 -0.91 -13.75 13.70
N LYS A 31 -0.13 -13.71 12.60
CA LYS A 31 0.67 -12.53 12.21
C LYS A 31 -0.18 -11.29 11.94
N SER A 32 0.37 -10.14 12.31
CA SER A 32 -0.18 -8.82 11.94
C SER A 32 0.23 -8.43 10.51
N LEU A 33 -0.44 -7.43 9.92
CA LEU A 33 -0.03 -6.91 8.61
C LEU A 33 1.38 -6.32 8.65
N PHE A 34 1.75 -5.65 9.75
CA PHE A 34 3.11 -5.16 9.93
C PHE A 34 4.15 -6.28 9.91
N GLN A 35 3.86 -7.40 10.58
CA GLN A 35 4.78 -8.55 10.58
C GLN A 35 4.93 -9.15 9.17
N LEU A 36 3.83 -9.35 8.44
CA LEU A 36 3.89 -9.84 7.06
C LEU A 36 4.73 -8.92 6.16
N GLN A 37 4.56 -7.60 6.29
CA GLN A 37 5.30 -6.61 5.52
C GLN A 37 6.79 -6.58 5.89
N ALA A 38 7.12 -6.69 7.19
CA ALA A 38 8.49 -6.78 7.67
C ALA A 38 9.20 -8.05 7.18
N GLU A 39 8.53 -9.20 7.27
CA GLU A 39 9.07 -10.49 6.79
C GLU A 39 9.26 -10.47 5.26
N ARG A 40 8.40 -9.77 4.50
CA ARG A 40 8.61 -9.52 3.07
C ARG A 40 9.85 -8.66 2.80
N ILE A 41 10.10 -7.63 3.60
CA ILE A 41 11.33 -6.82 3.51
C ILE A 41 12.56 -7.70 3.75
N LEU A 42 12.56 -8.49 4.82
CA LEU A 42 13.66 -9.41 5.15
C LEU A 42 13.90 -10.43 4.04
N CYS A 43 12.83 -10.97 3.45
CA CYS A 43 12.93 -11.90 2.34
C CYS A 43 13.57 -11.27 1.11
N VAL A 44 13.14 -10.07 0.70
CA VAL A 44 13.77 -9.35 -0.44
C VAL A 44 15.24 -9.04 -0.17
N GLN A 45 15.58 -8.61 1.05
CA GLN A 45 16.98 -8.38 1.44
C GLN A 45 17.83 -9.65 1.31
N LYS A 46 17.30 -10.80 1.75
CA LYS A 46 17.97 -12.10 1.62
C LYS A 46 18.12 -12.52 0.16
N LEU A 47 17.06 -12.41 -0.64
CA LEU A 47 17.09 -12.75 -2.07
C LEU A 47 18.10 -11.87 -2.83
N ALA A 48 18.14 -10.57 -2.53
CA ALA A 48 19.11 -9.65 -3.13
C ALA A 48 20.56 -9.98 -2.73
N ALA A 49 20.81 -10.34 -1.47
CA ALA A 49 22.14 -10.77 -1.02
C ALA A 49 22.59 -12.06 -1.73
N GLN A 50 21.68 -13.03 -1.90
CA GLN A 50 21.94 -14.28 -2.61
C GLN A 50 22.20 -14.07 -4.11
N ALA A 51 21.48 -13.16 -4.76
CA ALA A 51 21.63 -12.90 -6.18
C ALA A 51 22.92 -12.14 -6.52
N ASN A 52 23.42 -11.31 -5.60
CA ASN A 52 24.61 -10.48 -5.80
C ASN A 52 25.90 -11.05 -5.19
N ASP A 53 25.86 -12.24 -4.58
CA ASP A 53 26.95 -12.79 -3.75
C ASP A 53 27.55 -11.73 -2.79
N ALA A 54 26.67 -10.86 -2.25
CA ALA A 54 27.03 -9.69 -1.49
C ALA A 54 26.44 -9.75 -0.07
N GLY A 55 26.90 -8.82 0.78
CA GLY A 55 26.28 -8.62 2.09
C GLY A 55 24.83 -8.16 1.98
N ILE A 56 24.08 -8.32 3.08
CA ILE A 56 22.71 -7.82 3.15
C ILE A 56 22.72 -6.30 3.03
N THR A 57 22.07 -5.78 1.99
CA THR A 57 21.80 -4.35 1.83
C THR A 57 20.48 -3.99 2.51
N PRO A 58 20.48 -3.07 3.49
CA PRO A 58 19.26 -2.62 4.15
C PRO A 58 18.23 -1.99 3.22
N ILE A 59 16.97 -2.43 3.33
CA ILE A 59 15.81 -1.72 2.82
C ILE A 59 15.19 -0.97 4.00
N HIS A 60 15.27 0.36 3.98
CA HIS A 60 14.73 1.12 5.11
C HIS A 60 13.24 1.35 4.95
N TRP A 61 12.54 1.32 6.07
CA TRP A 61 11.10 1.40 6.13
C TRP A 61 10.68 2.65 6.87
N TYR A 62 10.23 3.65 6.13
CA TYR A 62 9.59 4.83 6.68
C TYR A 62 8.10 4.53 6.90
N ILE A 63 7.63 4.74 8.11
CA ILE A 63 6.24 4.48 8.50
C ILE A 63 5.61 5.81 8.87
N MET A 64 4.72 6.28 8.00
CA MET A 64 3.93 7.47 8.22
C MET A 64 2.73 7.14 9.11
N THR A 65 2.72 7.72 10.30
CA THR A 65 1.65 7.60 11.29
C THR A 65 0.83 8.89 11.32
N SER A 66 -0.34 8.85 11.95
CA SER A 66 -1.06 10.04 12.35
C SER A 66 -0.76 10.35 13.83
N PRO A 67 -1.09 11.56 14.33
CA PRO A 67 -1.02 11.83 15.77
C PRO A 67 -1.82 10.84 16.62
N PHE A 68 -2.85 10.21 16.05
CA PHE A 68 -3.71 9.24 16.74
C PHE A 68 -3.16 7.81 16.73
N THR A 69 -2.20 7.49 15.86
CA THR A 69 -1.68 6.12 15.67
C THR A 69 -0.21 5.95 16.03
N ASP A 70 0.55 7.04 16.14
CA ASP A 70 2.01 7.00 16.28
C ASP A 70 2.50 6.24 17.53
N GLN A 71 2.06 6.64 18.72
CA GLN A 71 2.56 6.05 19.96
C GLN A 71 2.26 4.55 20.05
N THR A 72 1.05 4.14 19.67
CA THR A 72 0.65 2.73 19.66
C THR A 72 1.45 1.93 18.63
N THR A 73 1.70 2.50 17.45
CA THR A 73 2.48 1.83 16.40
C THR A 73 3.92 1.63 16.83
N ARG A 74 4.59 2.66 17.38
CA ARG A 74 5.97 2.56 17.89
C ARG A 74 6.11 1.48 18.96
N LYS A 75 5.24 1.52 19.99
CA LYS A 75 5.23 0.51 21.06
C LYS A 75 5.02 -0.91 20.53
N PHE A 76 4.18 -1.07 19.51
CA PHE A 76 3.94 -2.37 18.88
C PHE A 76 5.19 -2.90 18.18
N PHE A 77 5.92 -2.07 17.46
CA PHE A 77 7.18 -2.47 16.84
C PHE A 77 8.27 -2.78 17.87
N GLU A 78 8.41 -1.94 18.89
CA GLU A 78 9.36 -2.15 19.99
C GLU A 78 9.09 -3.47 20.72
N SER A 79 7.83 -3.77 21.05
CA SER A 79 7.47 -5.01 21.75
C SER A 79 7.68 -6.28 20.91
N HIS A 80 7.71 -6.15 19.59
CA HIS A 80 7.99 -7.24 18.65
C HIS A 80 9.41 -7.19 18.08
N LYS A 81 10.32 -6.41 18.68
CA LYS A 81 11.72 -6.26 18.25
C LYS A 81 11.84 -6.00 16.75
N TYR A 82 11.02 -5.07 16.24
CA TYR A 82 10.97 -4.67 14.83
C TYR A 82 10.78 -5.83 13.85
N PHE A 83 10.19 -6.95 14.30
CA PHE A 83 9.94 -8.15 13.51
C PHE A 83 11.22 -8.72 12.85
N GLY A 84 12.38 -8.50 13.46
CA GLY A 84 13.67 -8.96 12.95
C GLY A 84 14.40 -7.98 12.03
N LEU A 85 13.81 -6.83 11.70
CA LEU A 85 14.53 -5.72 11.08
C LEU A 85 15.43 -5.02 12.11
N GLU A 86 16.51 -4.40 11.63
CA GLU A 86 17.34 -3.58 12.50
C GLU A 86 16.58 -2.28 12.89
N PRO A 87 16.66 -1.80 14.14
CA PRO A 87 15.92 -0.61 14.56
C PRO A 87 16.23 0.64 13.72
N ASP A 88 17.45 0.79 13.20
CA ASP A 88 17.88 1.91 12.35
C ASP A 88 17.35 1.82 10.90
N GLN A 89 16.82 0.66 10.51
CA GLN A 89 16.10 0.45 9.26
C GLN A 89 14.69 1.02 9.32
N VAL A 90 14.09 1.17 10.52
CA VAL A 90 12.69 1.59 10.66
C VAL A 90 12.59 3.01 11.17
N THR A 91 12.01 3.91 10.38
CA THR A 91 11.85 5.33 10.73
C THR A 91 10.37 5.71 10.78
N PHE A 92 9.87 6.02 11.96
CA PHE A 92 8.50 6.51 12.14
C PHE A 92 8.45 8.03 12.06
N PHE A 93 7.48 8.56 11.31
CA PHE A 93 7.23 9.99 11.23
C PHE A 93 5.73 10.27 11.14
N GLN A 94 5.31 11.41 11.67
CA GLN A 94 3.90 11.78 11.73
C GLN A 94 3.52 12.69 10.57
N GLN A 95 2.38 12.40 9.94
CA GLN A 95 1.69 13.36 9.07
C GLN A 95 1.05 14.49 9.89
N GLY A 96 0.63 15.54 9.18
CA GLY A 96 -0.04 16.68 9.79
C GLY A 96 -1.50 16.40 10.11
N THR A 97 -2.21 17.47 10.43
CA THR A 97 -3.65 17.45 10.63
C THR A 97 -4.25 18.74 10.15
N LEU A 98 -5.45 18.69 9.57
CA LEU A 98 -6.21 19.85 9.16
C LEU A 98 -7.42 20.05 10.07
N PRO A 99 -7.84 21.31 10.28
CA PRO A 99 -9.07 21.59 11.00
C PRO A 99 -10.29 21.09 10.21
N CYS A 100 -11.24 20.51 10.93
CA CYS A 100 -12.55 20.17 10.41
C CYS A 100 -13.38 21.45 10.21
N VAL A 101 -14.14 21.53 9.11
CA VAL A 101 -14.99 22.69 8.81
C VAL A 101 -16.46 22.29 8.74
N SER A 102 -17.37 23.12 9.23
CA SER A 102 -18.82 22.91 9.08
C SER A 102 -19.27 23.23 7.65
N THR A 103 -20.51 22.89 7.32
CA THR A 103 -21.09 23.11 5.98
C THR A 103 -21.17 24.58 5.56
N ASP A 104 -21.09 25.51 6.52
CA ASP A 104 -21.01 26.95 6.31
C ASP A 104 -19.57 27.52 6.39
N GLY A 105 -18.56 26.65 6.39
CA GLY A 105 -17.15 27.03 6.28
C GLY A 105 -16.48 27.48 7.58
N ARG A 106 -17.13 27.32 8.74
CA ARG A 106 -16.54 27.65 10.05
C ARG A 106 -15.75 26.47 10.62
N PHE A 107 -14.74 26.73 11.44
CA PHE A 107 -14.05 25.66 12.15
C PHE A 107 -14.98 24.97 13.16
N ILE A 108 -14.96 23.64 13.17
CA ILE A 108 -15.67 22.85 14.16
C ILE A 108 -14.84 22.78 15.43
N MET A 109 -15.44 23.14 16.56
CA MET A 109 -14.81 23.10 17.88
C MET A 109 -15.08 21.73 18.54
N GLU A 110 -14.03 21.00 18.90
CA GLU A 110 -14.11 19.77 19.69
C GLU A 110 -14.46 20.09 21.15
N THR A 111 -13.86 21.15 21.69
CA THR A 111 -14.16 21.74 22.99
C THR A 111 -14.15 23.27 22.87
N PRO A 112 -14.62 24.04 23.88
CA PRO A 112 -14.59 25.50 23.84
C PRO A 112 -13.22 26.13 23.57
N TYR A 113 -12.13 25.38 23.70
CA TYR A 113 -10.75 25.84 23.54
C TYR A 113 -9.91 24.93 22.61
N LYS A 114 -10.54 23.99 21.90
CA LYS A 114 -9.84 23.04 21.02
C LYS A 114 -10.58 22.87 19.70
N VAL A 115 -9.91 23.16 18.59
CA VAL A 115 -10.42 22.91 17.24
C VAL A 115 -10.39 21.41 16.94
N SER A 116 -11.48 20.89 16.39
CA SER A 116 -11.57 19.51 15.90
C SER A 116 -10.67 19.36 14.68
N LYS A 117 -9.81 18.33 14.70
CA LYS A 117 -8.81 18.08 13.67
C LYS A 117 -8.90 16.65 13.16
N ALA A 118 -8.59 16.46 11.89
CA ALA A 118 -8.43 15.16 11.26
C ALA A 118 -7.04 15.05 10.60
N PRO A 119 -6.52 13.84 10.38
CA PRO A 119 -5.34 13.65 9.54
C PRO A 119 -5.55 14.31 8.17
N ASP A 120 -4.48 14.85 7.58
CA ASP A 120 -4.51 15.67 6.36
C ASP A 120 -4.55 14.84 5.05
N GLY A 121 -4.87 13.55 5.15
CA GLY A 121 -4.92 12.61 4.03
C GLY A 121 -3.57 11.98 3.73
N ASN A 122 -3.55 10.96 2.86
CA ASN A 122 -2.30 10.28 2.51
C ASN A 122 -1.35 11.16 1.67
N GLY A 123 -1.85 12.23 1.04
CA GLY A 123 -1.06 13.28 0.39
C GLY A 123 -0.30 14.18 1.36
N GLY A 124 -0.67 14.21 2.66
CA GLY A 124 0.11 14.86 3.72
C GLY A 124 1.53 14.29 3.86
N LEU A 125 1.80 13.15 3.21
CA LEU A 125 3.13 12.57 2.99
C LEU A 125 4.17 13.59 2.59
N TYR A 126 3.90 14.41 1.57
CA TYR A 126 4.91 15.29 0.98
C TYR A 126 5.38 16.36 2.00
N SER A 127 4.42 16.99 2.67
CA SER A 127 4.67 17.98 3.73
C SER A 127 5.36 17.35 4.94
N ALA A 128 4.96 16.13 5.30
CA ALA A 128 5.57 15.38 6.41
C ALA A 128 7.03 15.01 6.12
N LEU A 129 7.34 14.53 4.92
CA LEU A 129 8.72 14.19 4.52
C LEU A 129 9.63 15.42 4.56
N LYS A 130 9.16 16.55 4.00
CA LYS A 130 9.92 17.82 3.98
C LYS A 130 10.14 18.41 5.37
N SER A 131 9.07 18.54 6.16
CA SER A 131 9.17 19.17 7.49
C SER A 131 10.04 18.37 8.47
N LYS A 132 10.23 17.07 8.22
CA LYS A 132 11.08 16.17 9.01
C LYS A 132 12.47 15.95 8.41
N MET A 133 12.82 16.65 7.33
CA MET A 133 14.09 16.50 6.59
C MET A 133 14.39 15.05 6.15
N LEU A 134 13.33 14.27 5.86
CA LEU A 134 13.49 12.85 5.53
C LEU A 134 13.95 12.66 4.08
N LEU A 135 13.70 13.64 3.20
CA LEU A 135 14.16 13.57 1.81
C LEU A 135 15.68 13.78 1.73
N GLU A 136 16.22 14.68 2.55
CA GLU A 136 17.64 14.92 2.74
C GLU A 136 18.30 13.71 3.38
N GLU A 137 17.68 13.13 4.41
CA GLU A 137 18.15 11.89 5.02
C GLU A 137 18.20 10.74 4.00
N MET A 138 17.15 10.58 3.18
CA MET A 138 17.12 9.61 2.08
C MET A 138 18.28 9.85 1.10
N ALA A 139 18.54 11.11 0.72
CA ALA A 139 19.65 11.46 -0.17
C ALA A 139 21.02 11.11 0.43
N VAL A 140 21.28 11.47 1.69
CA VAL A 140 22.51 11.15 2.42
C VAL A 140 22.76 9.65 2.44
N LYS A 141 21.69 8.87 2.59
CA LYS A 141 21.79 7.42 2.65
C LYS A 141 21.65 6.72 1.28
N GLY A 142 21.83 7.45 0.18
CA GLY A 142 21.97 6.91 -1.18
C GLY A 142 20.68 6.41 -1.83
N VAL A 143 19.52 6.85 -1.36
CA VAL A 143 18.22 6.39 -1.87
C VAL A 143 17.92 7.03 -3.20
N LYS A 144 17.51 6.21 -4.18
CA LYS A 144 17.09 6.70 -5.49
C LYS A 144 15.58 6.57 -5.73
N TYR A 145 14.98 5.54 -5.15
CA TYR A 145 13.61 5.14 -5.43
C TYR A 145 12.85 4.82 -4.16
N ILE A 146 11.60 5.26 -4.11
CA ILE A 146 10.71 5.13 -2.96
C ILE A 146 9.47 4.35 -3.39
N ASP A 147 9.24 3.21 -2.73
CA ASP A 147 8.04 2.39 -2.88
C ASP A 147 7.02 2.76 -1.80
N CYS A 148 5.90 3.35 -2.21
CA CYS A 148 4.83 3.87 -1.38
C CYS A 148 3.59 2.97 -1.49
N TYR A 149 3.08 2.51 -0.36
CA TYR A 149 1.94 1.60 -0.35
C TYR A 149 0.97 1.82 0.82
N GLY A 150 -0.29 1.44 0.60
CA GLY A 150 -1.30 1.33 1.65
C GLY A 150 -1.07 0.13 2.55
N VAL A 151 -1.04 0.33 3.87
CA VAL A 151 -0.81 -0.74 4.85
C VAL A 151 -1.93 -1.79 4.89
N ASP A 152 -3.11 -1.46 4.34
CA ASP A 152 -4.35 -2.25 4.39
C ASP A 152 -4.35 -3.46 3.45
N ASN A 153 -3.43 -3.51 2.49
CA ASN A 153 -3.36 -4.56 1.50
C ASN A 153 -2.56 -5.77 2.01
N VAL A 154 -3.23 -6.89 2.26
CA VAL A 154 -2.60 -8.13 2.75
C VAL A 154 -1.67 -8.74 1.70
N LEU A 155 -1.97 -8.57 0.41
CA LEU A 155 -1.22 -9.14 -0.71
C LEU A 155 -0.08 -8.23 -1.21
N VAL A 156 0.17 -7.09 -0.55
CA VAL A 156 1.19 -6.14 -1.02
C VAL A 156 2.57 -6.78 -1.18
N ARG A 157 3.11 -6.76 -2.40
CA ARG A 157 4.51 -7.13 -2.68
C ARG A 157 5.44 -5.97 -2.34
N VAL A 158 5.78 -5.87 -1.06
CA VAL A 158 6.59 -4.77 -0.52
C VAL A 158 8.02 -4.83 -1.12
N ALA A 159 8.52 -3.76 -1.73
CA ALA A 159 9.78 -3.73 -2.52
C ALA A 159 9.82 -4.82 -3.59
N ASP A 160 8.75 -4.93 -4.37
CA ASP A 160 8.70 -5.83 -5.52
C ASP A 160 9.84 -5.53 -6.50
N PRO A 161 10.81 -6.45 -6.67
CA PRO A 161 11.90 -6.27 -7.61
C PRO A 161 11.42 -6.17 -9.06
N THR A 162 10.29 -6.80 -9.40
CA THR A 162 9.74 -6.83 -10.77
C THR A 162 9.18 -5.46 -11.18
N PHE A 163 8.27 -4.92 -10.38
CA PHE A 163 7.69 -3.59 -10.61
C PHE A 163 8.75 -2.50 -10.73
N LEU A 164 9.83 -2.69 -10.01
CA LEU A 164 10.90 -1.77 -10.01
C LEU A 164 11.89 -1.94 -11.16
N GLY A 165 12.19 -3.18 -11.58
CA GLY A 165 12.97 -3.38 -12.78
C GLY A 165 12.27 -2.67 -13.95
N TYR A 166 10.94 -2.79 -13.99
CA TYR A 166 10.09 -2.02 -14.89
C TYR A 166 10.19 -0.50 -14.71
N PHE A 167 10.15 0.01 -13.47
CA PHE A 167 10.25 1.45 -13.22
C PHE A 167 11.58 2.06 -13.66
N ILE A 168 12.69 1.35 -13.42
CA ILE A 168 14.03 1.73 -13.88
C ILE A 168 14.08 1.69 -15.41
N ASP A 169 13.63 0.59 -16.03
CA ASP A 169 13.58 0.43 -17.49
C ASP A 169 12.82 1.57 -18.18
N LYS A 170 11.70 2.01 -17.59
CA LYS A 170 10.91 3.11 -18.15
C LYS A 170 11.53 4.49 -17.96
N GLY A 171 12.51 4.66 -17.07
CA GLY A 171 13.06 5.97 -16.73
C GLY A 171 11.99 6.97 -16.27
N ALA A 172 10.91 6.48 -15.64
CA ALA A 172 9.79 7.31 -15.24
C ALA A 172 10.09 8.06 -13.93
N ALA A 173 9.50 9.24 -13.74
CA ALA A 173 9.59 9.96 -12.46
C ALA A 173 8.67 9.36 -11.39
N ALA A 174 7.52 8.83 -11.84
CA ALA A 174 6.56 8.11 -11.03
C ALA A 174 6.04 6.87 -11.77
N ALA A 175 5.65 5.83 -11.03
CA ALA A 175 4.91 4.70 -11.56
C ALA A 175 3.90 4.22 -10.54
N THR A 176 2.91 3.47 -11.00
CA THR A 176 1.91 2.87 -10.12
C THR A 176 1.55 1.48 -10.60
N LYS A 177 1.35 0.56 -9.65
CA LYS A 177 0.65 -0.68 -9.96
C LYS A 177 -0.83 -0.37 -10.12
N VAL A 178 -1.45 -1.04 -11.08
CA VAL A 178 -2.89 -0.98 -11.33
C VAL A 178 -3.45 -2.39 -11.40
N VAL A 179 -4.68 -2.56 -10.96
CA VAL A 179 -5.43 -3.79 -11.23
C VAL A 179 -6.57 -3.47 -12.18
N ARG A 180 -7.04 -4.47 -12.93
CA ARG A 180 -8.29 -4.30 -13.66
C ARG A 180 -9.44 -4.11 -12.68
N LYS A 181 -10.33 -3.17 -13.02
CA LYS A 181 -11.61 -2.99 -12.35
C LYS A 181 -12.41 -4.29 -12.43
N ALA A 182 -12.83 -4.82 -11.29
CA ALA A 182 -13.50 -6.12 -11.20
C ALA A 182 -14.90 -6.08 -11.81
N TYR A 183 -15.60 -4.96 -11.63
CA TYR A 183 -16.93 -4.70 -12.17
C TYR A 183 -17.14 -3.18 -12.30
N PRO A 184 -18.08 -2.71 -13.14
CA PRO A 184 -18.24 -1.29 -13.42
C PRO A 184 -18.43 -0.43 -12.15
N GLN A 185 -19.21 -0.89 -11.17
CA GLN A 185 -19.54 -0.15 -9.94
C GLN A 185 -18.52 -0.33 -8.79
N GLU A 186 -17.34 -0.90 -9.05
CA GLU A 186 -16.31 -1.02 -8.01
C GLU A 186 -15.89 0.38 -7.50
N LYS A 187 -15.86 0.55 -6.16
CA LYS A 187 -15.56 1.83 -5.49
C LYS A 187 -14.06 2.07 -5.40
N VAL A 188 -13.48 2.40 -6.54
CA VAL A 188 -12.04 2.62 -6.69
C VAL A 188 -11.80 3.71 -7.73
N GLY A 189 -10.89 4.63 -7.42
CA GLY A 189 -10.42 5.62 -8.38
C GLY A 189 -9.75 4.98 -9.59
N VAL A 190 -9.87 5.60 -10.75
CA VAL A 190 -9.35 5.08 -12.01
C VAL A 190 -8.34 6.03 -12.63
N PHE A 191 -7.31 5.49 -13.28
CA PHE A 191 -6.35 6.29 -14.03
C PHE A 191 -6.97 6.78 -15.34
N VAL A 192 -6.89 8.08 -15.56
CA VAL A 192 -7.30 8.73 -16.80
C VAL A 192 -6.19 9.62 -17.32
N GLN A 193 -6.06 9.67 -18.64
CA GLN A 193 -5.17 10.63 -19.29
C GLN A 193 -5.93 11.91 -19.60
N GLN A 194 -5.39 13.06 -19.18
CA GLN A 194 -6.04 14.34 -19.41
C GLN A 194 -5.70 14.87 -20.81
N GLY A 195 -6.63 14.72 -21.75
CA GLY A 195 -6.40 15.08 -23.15
C GLY A 195 -5.38 14.16 -23.85
N ARG A 196 -5.06 14.47 -25.11
CA ARG A 196 -4.13 13.65 -25.89
C ARG A 196 -2.69 13.98 -25.49
N GLY A 197 -2.02 13.03 -24.84
CA GLY A 197 -0.61 13.19 -24.43
C GLY A 197 -0.42 14.02 -23.15
N GLY A 198 -1.48 14.40 -22.45
CA GLY A 198 -1.38 15.09 -21.16
C GLY A 198 -1.08 14.13 -20.00
N PRO A 199 -0.99 14.66 -18.77
CA PRO A 199 -0.62 13.89 -17.59
C PRO A 199 -1.68 12.84 -17.24
N LEU A 200 -1.24 11.79 -16.55
CA LEU A 200 -2.12 10.84 -15.90
C LEU A 200 -2.60 11.44 -14.58
N ARG A 201 -3.89 11.25 -14.28
CA ARG A 201 -4.51 11.60 -13.01
C ARG A 201 -5.42 10.47 -12.56
N VAL A 202 -5.73 10.45 -11.27
CA VAL A 202 -6.78 9.59 -10.75
C VAL A 202 -8.08 10.39 -10.74
N VAL A 203 -9.17 9.78 -11.19
CA VAL A 203 -10.52 10.26 -10.95
C VAL A 203 -11.11 9.34 -9.90
N GLU A 204 -11.45 9.89 -8.73
CA GLU A 204 -12.01 9.09 -7.65
C GLU A 204 -13.42 8.60 -7.99
N TYR A 205 -13.81 7.45 -7.42
CA TYR A 205 -15.11 6.84 -7.74
C TYR A 205 -16.29 7.76 -7.39
N SER A 206 -16.13 8.65 -6.40
CA SER A 206 -17.13 9.66 -6.01
C SER A 206 -17.26 10.81 -7.02
N GLU A 207 -16.27 10.96 -7.91
CA GLU A 207 -16.21 12.00 -8.94
C GLU A 207 -16.59 11.45 -10.34
N MET A 208 -16.79 10.14 -10.46
CA MET A 208 -17.20 9.50 -11.72
C MET A 208 -18.72 9.55 -11.90
N ASP A 209 -19.18 9.93 -13.09
CA ASP A 209 -20.58 9.78 -13.46
C ASP A 209 -20.92 8.34 -13.90
N ALA A 210 -22.22 8.03 -14.00
CA ALA A 210 -22.71 6.70 -14.36
C ALA A 210 -22.30 6.28 -15.78
N SER A 211 -22.12 7.24 -16.70
CA SER A 211 -21.72 6.99 -18.08
C SER A 211 -20.26 6.55 -18.16
N MET A 212 -19.36 7.26 -17.46
CA MET A 212 -17.95 6.90 -17.33
C MET A 212 -17.80 5.53 -16.67
N THR A 213 -18.57 5.28 -15.61
CA THR A 213 -18.48 4.04 -14.82
C THR A 213 -18.75 2.79 -15.66
N SER A 214 -19.59 2.89 -16.69
CA SER A 214 -20.04 1.76 -17.52
C SER A 214 -19.56 1.82 -18.97
N GLU A 215 -18.73 2.81 -19.34
CA GLU A 215 -18.28 3.00 -20.71
C GLU A 215 -17.41 1.82 -21.17
N ILE A 216 -17.75 1.25 -22.33
CA ILE A 216 -17.01 0.15 -22.95
C ILE A 216 -16.15 0.69 -24.10
N ASN A 217 -14.88 0.30 -24.10
CA ASN A 217 -14.00 0.48 -25.23
C ASN A 217 -14.43 -0.50 -26.35
N GLN A 218 -14.97 0.05 -27.44
CA GLN A 218 -15.54 -0.72 -28.55
C GLN A 218 -14.53 -1.64 -29.25
N THR A 219 -13.23 -1.33 -29.20
CA THR A 219 -12.19 -2.15 -29.83
C THR A 219 -11.79 -3.34 -28.96
N THR A 220 -11.72 -3.15 -27.65
CA THR A 220 -11.24 -4.18 -26.71
C THR A 220 -12.37 -4.98 -26.06
N GLY A 221 -13.61 -4.46 -26.09
CA GLY A 221 -14.76 -5.03 -25.36
C GLY A 221 -14.66 -4.90 -23.84
N HIS A 222 -13.62 -4.24 -23.32
CA HIS A 222 -13.42 -4.01 -21.89
C HIS A 222 -13.93 -2.63 -21.47
N LEU A 223 -14.06 -2.43 -20.15
CA LEU A 223 -14.30 -1.09 -19.60
C LEU A 223 -13.24 -0.11 -20.10
N ARG A 224 -13.67 1.07 -20.53
CA ARG A 224 -12.77 2.13 -20.98
C ARG A 224 -11.90 2.65 -19.82
N TYR A 225 -12.50 2.79 -18.65
CA TYR A 225 -11.82 3.19 -17.42
C TYR A 225 -11.61 1.97 -16.53
N CYS A 226 -10.64 1.14 -16.90
CA CYS A 226 -10.41 -0.17 -16.29
C CYS A 226 -9.21 -0.24 -15.35
N TRP A 227 -8.29 0.73 -15.37
CA TRP A 227 -7.10 0.70 -14.51
C TRP A 227 -7.36 1.37 -13.17
N SER A 228 -7.59 0.52 -12.17
CA SER A 228 -7.90 0.91 -10.80
C SER A 228 -6.65 1.34 -10.05
N ASN A 229 -6.76 2.45 -9.31
CA ASN A 229 -5.77 2.88 -8.34
C ASN A 229 -5.84 2.01 -7.07
N VAL A 230 -4.75 1.30 -6.80
CA VAL A 230 -4.61 0.41 -5.64
C VAL A 230 -3.63 0.95 -4.59
N CYS A 231 -3.27 2.24 -4.68
CA CYS A 231 -2.34 2.90 -3.75
C CYS A 231 -0.99 2.17 -3.64
N LEU A 232 -0.44 1.72 -4.76
CA LEU A 232 0.88 1.10 -4.89
C LEU A 232 1.71 1.92 -5.87
N HIS A 233 2.48 2.86 -5.35
CA HIS A 233 3.15 3.89 -6.14
C HIS A 233 4.66 3.81 -5.94
N MET A 234 5.41 4.16 -6.98
CA MET A 234 6.84 4.29 -6.88
C MET A 234 7.28 5.63 -7.45
N PHE A 235 8.21 6.27 -6.75
CA PHE A 235 8.69 7.59 -7.09
C PHE A 235 10.21 7.61 -7.10
N THR A 236 10.78 8.46 -7.94
CA THR A 236 12.18 8.88 -7.76
C THR A 236 12.28 9.84 -6.56
N LEU A 237 13.42 9.82 -5.87
CA LEU A 237 13.67 10.78 -4.78
C LEU A 237 13.63 12.23 -5.28
N ASP A 238 14.17 12.49 -6.47
CA ASP A 238 14.17 13.81 -7.09
C ASP A 238 12.76 14.33 -7.34
N PHE A 239 11.87 13.46 -7.84
CA PHE A 239 10.48 13.83 -8.04
C PHE A 239 9.76 14.11 -6.72
N LEU A 240 9.96 13.29 -5.67
CA LEU A 240 9.39 13.57 -4.35
C LEU A 240 9.88 14.90 -3.77
N ASN A 241 11.17 15.23 -3.95
CA ASN A 241 11.73 16.52 -3.57
C ASN A 241 11.07 17.70 -4.30
N GLN A 242 10.87 17.57 -5.62
CA GLN A 242 10.18 18.57 -6.42
C GLN A 242 8.74 18.76 -5.95
N VAL A 243 8.01 17.66 -5.75
CA VAL A 243 6.61 17.71 -5.29
C VAL A 243 6.54 18.36 -3.92
N ALA A 244 7.30 17.90 -2.93
CA ALA A 244 7.27 18.45 -1.58
C ALA A 244 7.70 19.94 -1.52
N SER A 245 8.57 20.38 -2.43
CA SER A 245 8.96 21.79 -2.52
C SER A 245 7.87 22.70 -3.09
N ASN A 246 7.01 22.17 -3.96
CA ASN A 246 6.03 22.95 -4.71
C ASN A 246 4.57 22.73 -4.27
N LEU A 247 4.26 21.65 -3.56
CA LEU A 247 2.89 21.21 -3.28
C LEU A 247 2.06 22.28 -2.54
N GLU A 248 2.66 23.06 -1.64
CA GLU A 248 1.92 24.05 -0.82
C GLU A 248 1.21 25.12 -1.66
N LYS A 249 1.69 25.45 -2.85
CA LYS A 249 1.09 26.52 -3.68
C LYS A 249 -0.16 26.07 -4.43
N ASP A 250 -0.21 24.80 -4.81
CA ASP A 250 -1.22 24.25 -5.73
C ASP A 250 -1.96 23.04 -5.13
N SER A 251 -1.95 22.91 -3.80
CA SER A 251 -2.58 21.80 -3.09
C SER A 251 -4.09 21.75 -3.32
N ILE A 252 -4.57 20.62 -3.85
CA ILE A 252 -5.99 20.31 -3.94
C ILE A 252 -6.40 19.59 -2.65
N TYR A 253 -7.52 20.03 -2.06
CA TYR A 253 -8.12 19.37 -0.91
C TYR A 253 -9.44 18.74 -1.32
N HIS A 254 -9.55 17.44 -1.12
CA HIS A 254 -10.78 16.69 -1.32
C HIS A 254 -11.64 16.77 -0.05
N LEU A 255 -12.92 17.10 -0.23
CA LEU A 255 -13.86 17.28 0.87
C LEU A 255 -14.60 15.97 1.15
N ALA A 256 -14.43 15.43 2.36
CA ALA A 256 -15.16 14.28 2.84
C ALA A 256 -16.19 14.71 3.90
N GLU A 257 -17.48 14.66 3.57
CA GLU A 257 -18.54 14.94 4.53
C GLU A 257 -18.61 13.82 5.59
N LYS A 258 -18.57 14.21 6.87
CA LYS A 258 -18.59 13.30 8.01
C LYS A 258 -19.40 13.89 9.15
N LYS A 259 -19.88 12.99 10.01
CA LYS A 259 -20.36 13.36 11.35
C LYS A 259 -19.15 13.52 12.27
N ILE A 260 -18.86 14.75 12.68
CA ILE A 260 -17.61 15.12 13.37
C ILE A 260 -17.93 15.43 14.85
N PRO A 261 -17.19 14.85 15.81
CA PRO A 261 -17.33 15.20 17.22
C PRO A 261 -17.12 16.70 17.45
N SER A 262 -18.02 17.31 18.21
CA SER A 262 -18.01 18.74 18.52
C SER A 262 -18.44 19.00 19.97
N MET A 263 -18.30 20.25 20.42
CA MET A 263 -18.71 20.67 21.76
C MET A 263 -20.19 20.41 22.07
N ASP A 264 -21.06 20.39 21.04
CA ASP A 264 -22.50 20.11 21.16
C ASP A 264 -22.84 18.63 20.84
N GLY A 265 -21.85 17.75 20.95
CA GLY A 265 -21.95 16.33 20.61
C GLY A 265 -21.38 16.05 19.23
N HIS A 266 -22.16 16.28 18.17
CA HIS A 266 -21.71 16.05 16.80
C HIS A 266 -22.25 17.10 15.83
N THR A 267 -21.40 17.49 14.89
CA THR A 267 -21.72 18.42 13.81
C THR A 267 -21.40 17.77 12.46
N THR A 268 -22.32 17.87 11.51
CA THR A 268 -22.02 17.49 10.11
C THR A 268 -21.10 18.54 9.50
N GLY A 269 -20.01 18.09 8.89
CA GLY A 269 -19.05 18.97 8.23
C GLY A 269 -18.08 18.20 7.37
N PHE A 270 -17.07 18.89 6.86
CA PHE A 270 -16.07 18.36 5.95
C PHE A 270 -14.73 18.15 6.65
N LYS A 271 -14.13 17.00 6.35
CA LYS A 271 -12.68 16.79 6.49
C LYS A 271 -12.01 17.12 5.17
N LEU A 272 -10.89 17.82 5.23
CA LEU A 272 -10.06 18.13 4.08
C LEU A 272 -8.93 17.11 4.02
N GLU A 273 -8.77 16.43 2.90
CA GLU A 273 -7.73 15.44 2.69
C GLU A 273 -6.97 15.74 1.39
N GLN A 274 -5.66 15.63 1.43
CA GLN A 274 -4.81 15.58 0.23
C GLN A 274 -4.63 14.13 -0.18
N PHE A 275 -4.57 13.85 -1.48
CA PHE A 275 -4.28 12.51 -1.96
C PHE A 275 -2.87 12.38 -2.53
N ILE A 276 -2.21 11.27 -2.20
CA ILE A 276 -0.86 10.96 -2.66
C ILE A 276 -0.77 10.97 -4.19
N PHE A 277 -1.82 10.56 -4.88
CA PHE A 277 -1.87 10.50 -6.33
C PHE A 277 -2.07 11.85 -7.02
N ASP A 278 -2.43 12.91 -6.29
CA ASP A 278 -2.54 14.26 -6.89
C ASP A 278 -1.17 14.78 -7.35
N ALA A 279 -0.09 14.19 -6.82
CA ALA A 279 1.26 14.45 -7.29
C ALA A 279 1.48 14.08 -8.75
N PHE A 280 0.71 13.13 -9.32
CA PHE A 280 0.92 12.65 -10.69
C PHE A 280 0.71 13.73 -11.74
N ALA A 281 -0.07 14.77 -11.45
CA ALA A 281 -0.21 15.94 -12.32
C ALA A 281 1.12 16.69 -12.54
N TYR A 282 2.07 16.57 -11.60
CA TYR A 282 3.39 17.19 -11.66
C TYR A 282 4.48 16.25 -12.21
N ALA A 283 4.16 14.98 -12.43
CA ALA A 283 5.13 14.00 -12.90
C ALA A 283 5.51 14.28 -14.36
N PRO A 284 6.79 14.52 -14.70
CA PRO A 284 7.22 14.71 -16.09
C PRO A 284 7.02 13.44 -16.93
N SER A 285 7.05 12.28 -16.28
CA SER A 285 6.78 10.98 -16.89
C SER A 285 6.15 10.05 -15.85
N MET A 286 5.14 9.31 -16.28
CA MET A 286 4.44 8.34 -15.44
C MET A 286 4.20 7.03 -16.19
N ALA A 287 4.37 5.90 -15.50
CA ALA A 287 4.10 4.57 -16.03
C ALA A 287 3.04 3.82 -15.21
N LEU A 288 2.18 3.04 -15.88
CA LEU A 288 1.24 2.11 -15.24
C LEU A 288 1.76 0.68 -15.39
N PHE A 289 1.73 -0.09 -14.30
CA PHE A 289 2.14 -1.50 -14.28
C PHE A 289 0.95 -2.36 -13.86
N GLU A 290 0.32 -3.04 -14.83
CA GLU A 290 -0.84 -3.88 -14.55
C GLU A 290 -0.41 -5.17 -13.84
N VAL A 291 -1.07 -5.47 -12.71
CA VAL A 291 -0.83 -6.69 -11.91
C VAL A 291 -2.11 -7.51 -11.74
N VAL A 292 -1.92 -8.80 -11.43
CA VAL A 292 -3.01 -9.73 -11.16
C VAL A 292 -3.56 -9.46 -9.75
N ARG A 293 -4.85 -9.13 -9.66
CA ARG A 293 -5.51 -8.78 -8.40
C ARG A 293 -5.35 -9.86 -7.34
N GLU A 294 -5.56 -11.11 -7.73
CA GLU A 294 -5.50 -12.28 -6.84
C GLU A 294 -4.09 -12.58 -6.33
N GLU A 295 -3.07 -11.88 -6.81
CA GLU A 295 -1.68 -12.00 -6.34
C GLU A 295 -1.21 -10.80 -5.53
N GLU A 296 -1.79 -9.61 -5.77
CA GLU A 296 -1.19 -8.37 -5.29
C GLU A 296 -2.17 -7.40 -4.61
N PHE A 297 -3.49 -7.64 -4.65
CA PHE A 297 -4.47 -6.70 -4.09
C PHE A 297 -5.61 -7.37 -3.32
N ALA A 298 -5.52 -7.30 -1.99
CA ALA A 298 -6.58 -7.69 -1.05
C ALA A 298 -6.62 -6.70 0.13
N PRO A 299 -7.29 -5.55 -0.04
CA PRO A 299 -7.37 -4.53 1.00
C PRO A 299 -8.34 -4.93 2.12
N VAL A 300 -8.07 -4.42 3.33
CA VAL A 300 -8.94 -4.57 4.50
C VAL A 300 -9.47 -3.20 4.90
N LYS A 301 -10.65 -2.82 4.40
CA LYS A 301 -11.25 -1.50 4.64
C LYS A 301 -12.47 -1.54 5.54
N ASN A 302 -13.15 -2.68 5.62
CA ASN A 302 -14.42 -2.85 6.32
C ASN A 302 -14.32 -3.94 7.38
N ALA A 303 -15.18 -3.89 8.39
CA ALA A 303 -15.29 -4.97 9.38
C ALA A 303 -15.93 -6.24 8.78
N ASN A 304 -15.70 -7.39 9.41
CA ASN A 304 -16.41 -8.63 9.05
C ASN A 304 -17.94 -8.42 9.12
N GLY A 305 -18.66 -9.00 8.16
CA GLY A 305 -20.10 -8.76 7.95
C GLY A 305 -20.41 -7.73 6.86
N ALA A 306 -19.43 -6.93 6.43
CA ALA A 306 -19.55 -6.14 5.20
C ALA A 306 -19.40 -7.03 3.95
N SER A 307 -19.85 -6.52 2.79
CA SER A 307 -19.87 -7.29 1.54
C SER A 307 -18.54 -7.34 0.77
N TYR A 308 -17.55 -6.52 1.11
CA TYR A 308 -16.25 -6.46 0.44
C TYR A 308 -15.17 -5.90 1.37
N ASP A 309 -13.90 -6.14 1.01
CA ASP A 309 -12.69 -5.61 1.66
C ASP A 309 -12.68 -5.82 3.18
N THR A 310 -13.00 -7.03 3.64
CA THR A 310 -13.03 -7.43 5.05
C THR A 310 -11.78 -8.24 5.46
N PRO A 311 -11.43 -8.32 6.75
CA PRO A 311 -10.38 -9.21 7.24
C PRO A 311 -10.54 -10.64 6.74
N GLU A 312 -11.77 -11.17 6.76
CA GLU A 312 -12.07 -12.51 6.26
C GLU A 312 -11.81 -12.66 4.75
N SER A 313 -12.26 -11.70 3.93
CA SER A 313 -12.02 -11.75 2.49
C SER A 313 -10.53 -11.70 2.14
N ALA A 314 -9.77 -10.83 2.81
CA ALA A 314 -8.34 -10.68 2.56
C ALA A 314 -7.54 -11.89 3.06
N ARG A 315 -7.92 -12.46 4.21
CA ARG A 315 -7.38 -13.73 4.71
C ARG A 315 -7.57 -14.84 3.67
N LEU A 316 -8.79 -15.01 3.17
CA LEU A 316 -9.08 -16.06 2.19
C LEU A 316 -8.31 -15.87 0.88
N MET A 317 -8.14 -14.64 0.41
CA MET A 317 -7.33 -14.36 -0.78
C MET A 317 -5.87 -14.75 -0.58
N LEU A 318 -5.26 -14.42 0.56
CA LEU A 318 -3.88 -14.83 0.89
C LEU A 318 -3.76 -16.36 0.97
N LEU A 319 -4.65 -17.03 1.69
CA LEU A 319 -4.62 -18.49 1.84
C LEU A 319 -4.80 -19.22 0.50
N ARG A 320 -5.63 -18.69 -0.40
CA ARG A 320 -5.81 -19.23 -1.75
C ARG A 320 -4.57 -19.01 -2.62
N LEU A 321 -3.95 -17.84 -2.55
CA LEU A 321 -2.69 -17.57 -3.25
C LEU A 321 -1.61 -18.59 -2.85
N HIS A 322 -1.41 -18.75 -1.54
CA HIS A 322 -0.42 -19.69 -1.00
C HIS A 322 -0.75 -21.14 -1.30
N SER A 323 -2.05 -21.51 -1.31
CA SER A 323 -2.49 -22.85 -1.74
C SER A 323 -2.10 -23.13 -3.18
N ARG A 324 -2.23 -22.15 -4.09
CA ARG A 324 -1.75 -22.28 -5.47
C ARG A 324 -0.23 -22.46 -5.53
N TRP A 325 0.52 -21.74 -4.70
CA TRP A 325 1.98 -21.90 -4.63
C TRP A 325 2.41 -23.29 -4.18
N VAL A 326 1.75 -23.87 -3.16
CA VAL A 326 2.04 -25.25 -2.72
C VAL A 326 1.82 -26.25 -3.86
N VAL A 327 0.70 -26.15 -4.57
CA VAL A 327 0.38 -27.05 -5.69
C VAL A 327 1.38 -26.86 -6.83
N ALA A 328 1.73 -25.61 -7.16
CA ALA A 328 2.73 -25.30 -8.18
C ALA A 328 4.12 -25.86 -7.83
N ALA A 329 4.47 -25.92 -6.54
CA ALA A 329 5.71 -26.50 -6.04
C ALA A 329 5.69 -28.04 -5.90
N GLY A 330 4.61 -28.70 -6.37
CA GLY A 330 4.48 -30.17 -6.33
C GLY A 330 4.01 -30.73 -4.99
N GLY A 331 3.42 -29.91 -4.12
CA GLY A 331 2.77 -30.33 -2.89
C GLY A 331 1.28 -30.64 -3.06
N PHE A 332 0.71 -31.34 -2.09
CA PHE A 332 -0.70 -31.72 -2.04
C PHE A 332 -1.40 -31.05 -0.87
N LEU A 333 -2.68 -30.72 -1.03
CA LEU A 333 -3.51 -30.12 0.01
C LEU A 333 -4.64 -31.07 0.40
N THR A 334 -4.80 -31.29 1.70
CA THR A 334 -5.98 -31.94 2.29
C THR A 334 -6.73 -30.94 3.17
N HIS A 335 -8.03 -31.11 3.31
CA HIS A 335 -8.86 -30.14 4.02
C HIS A 335 -10.09 -30.82 4.62
N SER A 336 -10.47 -30.40 5.84
CA SER A 336 -11.73 -30.85 6.46
C SER A 336 -12.92 -29.97 6.09
N VAL A 337 -12.67 -28.80 5.51
CA VAL A 337 -13.67 -27.84 5.02
C VAL A 337 -13.30 -27.40 3.60
N PRO A 338 -14.24 -26.96 2.75
CA PRO A 338 -13.92 -26.59 1.37
C PRO A 338 -12.78 -25.55 1.26
N LEU A 339 -11.87 -25.71 0.30
CA LEU A 339 -10.72 -24.79 0.08
C LEU A 339 -11.14 -23.35 -0.28
N TYR A 340 -12.40 -23.11 -0.65
CA TYR A 340 -12.87 -21.73 -0.80
C TYR A 340 -13.12 -21.04 0.56
N LEU A 341 -13.11 -21.79 1.68
CA LEU A 341 -13.26 -21.30 3.06
C LEU A 341 -11.99 -21.45 3.91
N THR A 342 -10.92 -22.03 3.36
CA THR A 342 -9.66 -22.28 4.08
C THR A 342 -8.47 -22.31 3.12
N GLY A 343 -7.28 -22.57 3.64
CA GLY A 343 -6.10 -22.84 2.84
C GLY A 343 -4.87 -22.92 3.72
N VAL A 344 -3.71 -22.86 3.08
CA VAL A 344 -2.42 -22.84 3.77
C VAL A 344 -1.87 -21.43 3.77
N GLU A 345 -1.17 -21.06 4.82
CA GLU A 345 -0.38 -19.85 4.89
C GLU A 345 1.09 -20.22 4.67
N ILE A 346 1.81 -19.49 3.81
CA ILE A 346 3.25 -19.60 3.65
C ILE A 346 3.86 -18.35 4.28
N SER A 347 4.81 -18.52 5.18
CA SER A 347 5.56 -17.42 5.74
C SER A 347 6.35 -16.68 4.65
N PRO A 348 6.32 -15.33 4.60
CA PRO A 348 7.15 -14.57 3.67
C PRO A 348 8.65 -14.86 3.79
N LEU A 349 9.13 -15.38 4.94
CA LEU A 349 10.52 -15.81 5.11
C LEU A 349 10.89 -17.10 4.35
N CYS A 350 9.89 -17.89 3.94
CA CYS A 350 10.06 -19.07 3.09
C CYS A 350 10.04 -18.69 1.61
N SER A 351 9.10 -17.82 1.22
CA SER A 351 8.84 -17.45 -0.16
C SER A 351 8.19 -16.07 -0.24
N TYR A 352 8.72 -15.21 -1.11
CA TYR A 352 8.21 -13.87 -1.35
C TYR A 352 7.01 -13.86 -2.31
N ALA A 353 7.11 -14.61 -3.41
CA ALA A 353 6.13 -14.64 -4.50
C ALA A 353 5.87 -16.06 -5.05
N GLY A 354 6.24 -17.11 -4.31
CA GLY A 354 6.04 -18.51 -4.69
C GLY A 354 7.33 -19.26 -5.08
N GLU A 355 8.48 -18.57 -5.10
CA GLU A 355 9.79 -19.16 -5.34
C GLU A 355 10.30 -19.99 -4.15
N ASN A 356 11.29 -20.86 -4.38
CA ASN A 356 11.99 -21.66 -3.36
C ASN A 356 11.11 -22.64 -2.54
N LEU A 357 9.89 -22.93 -3.00
CA LEU A 357 8.98 -23.82 -2.29
C LEU A 357 9.14 -25.30 -2.61
N GLU A 358 9.82 -25.67 -3.70
CA GLU A 358 9.93 -27.09 -4.10
C GLU A 358 10.57 -27.95 -3.02
N ALA A 359 11.64 -27.46 -2.38
CA ALA A 359 12.32 -28.17 -1.30
C ALA A 359 11.42 -28.38 -0.07
N ILE A 360 10.44 -27.50 0.13
CA ILE A 360 9.52 -27.54 1.27
C ILE A 360 8.27 -28.37 0.92
N CYS A 361 7.77 -28.30 -0.31
CA CYS A 361 6.44 -28.78 -0.68
C CYS A 361 6.44 -30.08 -1.49
N ARG A 362 7.47 -30.35 -2.31
CA ARG A 362 7.43 -31.43 -3.31
C ARG A 362 7.18 -32.79 -2.65
N GLY A 363 6.11 -33.46 -3.08
CA GLY A 363 5.72 -34.79 -2.60
C GLY A 363 5.15 -34.81 -1.17
N ARG A 364 4.95 -33.65 -0.54
CA ARG A 364 4.38 -33.54 0.82
C ARG A 364 2.91 -33.14 0.77
N THR A 365 2.17 -33.56 1.80
CA THR A 365 0.76 -33.23 1.97
C THR A 365 0.57 -32.30 3.16
N PHE A 366 -0.15 -31.19 2.95
CA PHE A 366 -0.45 -30.20 3.97
C PHE A 366 -1.95 -30.18 4.28
N HIS A 367 -2.31 -30.27 5.56
CA HIS A 367 -3.70 -30.23 5.99
C HIS A 367 -4.12 -28.79 6.33
N ALA A 368 -5.11 -28.24 5.63
CA ALA A 368 -5.63 -26.89 5.85
C ALA A 368 -6.70 -26.85 6.97
N PRO A 369 -6.76 -25.77 7.79
CA PRO A 369 -5.85 -24.63 7.80
C PRO A 369 -4.51 -24.93 8.49
N SER A 370 -3.40 -24.47 7.92
CA SER A 370 -2.06 -24.58 8.53
C SER A 370 -1.14 -23.47 8.05
N GLU A 371 -0.08 -23.22 8.82
CA GLU A 371 1.06 -22.39 8.44
C GLU A 371 2.22 -23.29 7.97
N ILE A 372 2.89 -22.87 6.90
CA ILE A 372 4.13 -23.41 6.38
C ILE A 372 5.23 -22.41 6.69
N THR A 373 6.13 -22.82 7.58
CA THR A 373 7.34 -22.11 7.98
C THR A 373 8.56 -23.00 7.73
N ASN A 374 9.76 -22.40 7.75
CA ASN A 374 11.03 -23.12 7.64
C ASN A 374 11.38 -23.87 8.92
#